data_AF-A0A428V0Q7-F1
#
_entry.id   AF-A0A428V0Q7-F1
#
_cell.length_a   1.000
_cell.length_b   1.000
_cell.length_c   1.000
_cell.angle_alpha   90.00
_cell.angle_beta   90.00
_cell.angle_gamma   90.00
#
_symmetry.space_group_name_H-M   'P 1'
#
loop_
_entity.id
_entity.type
_entity.pdbx_description
1 polymer ?
#
loop_
_entity_poly.entity_id
_entity_poly.type
_entity_poly.pdbx_seq_one_letter_code
_entity_poly.pdbx_strand_id
1 'polypeptide(L)'
;MDLNVESAYEPYSHQGRFHEEGHGSGDKLFAAISDQQMLLKRKKAEQGTQRTIEGLRLVMRILELLLDLSTLALMLHAAIIWWTTRNKIVDNGSGWRVIQWPHTDMRPTWTMMGVAVGTTLAHVVSLITQCRKFRSMREGVWRTRAVYARSTFITAAWSAALAYFKMSNENAKRTRHWDLWSWTCNVRNEQGGEIPWNSLCTEQNYCFIACLVAVPMEVIGLIIFILSHQSSKRRGKYGVLKG
;
A
#
# COMPACT_ATOMS: atom_id res chain seq x y z
N MET A 1 3.86 -72.89 20.33
CA MET A 1 3.42 -71.66 19.69
C MET A 1 4.31 -71.43 18.48
N ASP A 2 3.83 -71.87 17.31
CA ASP A 2 3.61 -71.03 16.10
C ASP A 2 4.63 -69.88 15.84
N LEU A 3 5.24 -69.63 14.68
CA LEU A 3 5.20 -70.06 13.27
C LEU A 3 6.59 -69.68 12.66
N ASN A 4 7.26 -70.49 11.84
CA ASN A 4 7.31 -70.39 10.36
C ASN A 4 7.23 -68.93 9.82
N VAL A 5 8.14 -68.36 9.02
CA VAL A 5 8.56 -68.78 7.66
C VAL A 5 9.81 -67.99 7.20
N GLU A 6 10.72 -68.74 6.58
CA GLU A 6 11.66 -68.45 5.48
C GLU A 6 11.55 -67.16 4.64
N SER A 7 12.68 -66.56 4.27
CA SER A 7 13.23 -66.56 2.89
C SER A 7 14.25 -65.40 2.79
N ALA A 8 15.53 -65.75 2.68
CA ALA A 8 16.25 -65.96 1.42
C ALA A 8 16.85 -64.64 0.90
N TYR A 9 18.07 -64.41 1.37
CA TYR A 9 19.11 -63.70 0.64
C TYR A 9 19.30 -64.35 -0.74
N GLU A 10 19.25 -63.58 -1.84
CA GLU A 10 20.19 -63.69 -2.98
C GLU A 10 19.98 -62.60 -4.05
N PRO A 11 20.90 -62.39 -5.02
CA PRO A 11 21.66 -61.15 -5.13
C PRO A 11 21.52 -60.45 -6.50
N TYR A 12 22.32 -59.40 -6.71
CA TYR A 12 22.50 -58.72 -7.99
C TYR A 12 22.64 -59.69 -9.18
N SER A 13 21.66 -59.68 -10.10
CA SER A 13 21.78 -60.27 -11.42
C SER A 13 21.94 -59.19 -12.49
N HIS A 14 23.19 -58.97 -12.88
CA HIS A 14 23.52 -58.50 -14.22
C HIS A 14 23.40 -59.70 -15.18
N GLN A 15 22.35 -59.80 -15.99
CA GLN A 15 22.48 -60.22 -17.40
C GLN A 15 21.16 -60.16 -18.16
N GLY A 16 21.18 -59.42 -19.27
CA GLY A 16 20.06 -59.35 -20.21
C GLY A 16 20.31 -58.34 -21.32
N ARG A 17 21.48 -58.42 -21.96
CA ARG A 17 21.76 -57.75 -23.23
C ARG A 17 20.82 -58.35 -24.29
N PHE A 18 19.65 -57.75 -24.47
CA PHE A 18 18.98 -57.77 -25.77
C PHE A 18 19.57 -56.62 -26.59
N HIS A 19 20.31 -56.99 -27.62
CA HIS A 19 20.50 -56.15 -28.80
C HIS A 19 19.10 -55.97 -29.42
N GLU A 20 18.46 -54.84 -29.13
CA GLU A 20 17.56 -54.19 -30.09
C GLU A 20 18.22 -52.89 -30.49
N GLU A 21 18.87 -52.94 -31.65
CA GLU A 21 19.28 -51.76 -32.38
C GLU A 21 18.02 -50.99 -32.79
N GLY A 22 17.99 -49.68 -32.51
CA GLY A 22 17.23 -48.74 -33.32
C GLY A 22 15.86 -48.28 -32.81
N HIS A 23 15.70 -47.93 -31.53
CA HIS A 23 14.57 -47.03 -31.15
C HIS A 23 14.77 -46.16 -29.90
N GLY A 24 15.99 -46.01 -29.37
CA GLY A 24 16.23 -45.30 -28.09
C GLY A 24 16.53 -43.80 -28.18
N SER A 25 16.75 -43.26 -29.37
CA SER A 25 17.06 -41.83 -29.54
C SER A 25 15.80 -40.96 -29.66
N GLY A 26 14.70 -41.51 -30.17
CA GLY A 26 13.44 -40.81 -30.35
C GLY A 26 12.78 -40.46 -29.02
N ASP A 27 12.70 -41.41 -28.09
CA ASP A 27 11.96 -41.25 -26.83
C ASP A 27 12.64 -40.27 -25.86
N LYS A 28 13.97 -40.27 -25.80
CA LYS A 28 14.74 -39.29 -25.01
C LYS A 28 14.65 -37.89 -25.60
N LEU A 29 14.64 -37.77 -26.93
CA LEU A 29 14.47 -36.50 -27.62
C LEU A 29 13.03 -35.97 -27.44
N PHE A 30 12.03 -36.83 -27.54
CA PHE A 30 10.62 -36.49 -27.29
C PHE A 30 10.38 -36.06 -25.83
N ALA A 31 10.97 -36.77 -24.87
CA ALA A 31 10.93 -36.37 -23.46
C ALA A 31 11.59 -35.00 -23.24
N ALA A 32 12.76 -34.75 -23.84
CA ALA A 32 13.46 -33.47 -23.74
C ALA A 32 12.67 -32.31 -24.39
N ILE A 33 12.01 -32.55 -25.53
CA ILE A 33 11.15 -31.55 -26.20
C ILE A 33 9.89 -31.26 -25.37
N SER A 34 9.28 -32.29 -24.80
CA SER A 34 8.12 -32.15 -23.89
C SER A 34 8.47 -31.34 -22.64
N ASP A 35 9.64 -31.61 -22.04
CA ASP A 35 10.16 -30.85 -20.90
C ASP A 35 10.46 -29.39 -21.27
N GLN A 36 11.07 -29.13 -22.43
CA GLN A 36 11.28 -27.77 -22.95
C GLN A 36 9.97 -27.01 -23.16
N GLN A 37 8.95 -27.66 -23.75
CA GLN A 37 7.63 -27.06 -23.94
C GLN A 37 6.93 -26.78 -22.60
N MET A 38 7.01 -27.69 -21.63
CA MET A 38 6.49 -27.46 -20.28
C MET A 38 7.21 -26.31 -19.57
N LEU A 39 8.53 -26.21 -19.70
CA LEU A 39 9.31 -25.10 -19.14
C LEU A 39 8.96 -23.76 -19.79
N LEU A 40 8.74 -23.73 -21.11
CA LEU A 40 8.30 -22.52 -21.82
C LEU A 40 6.88 -22.10 -21.43
N LYS A 41 5.94 -23.05 -21.33
CA LYS A 41 4.57 -22.79 -20.82
C LYS A 41 4.62 -22.24 -19.40
N ARG A 42 5.45 -22.82 -18.53
CA ARG A 42 5.67 -22.34 -17.16
C ARG A 42 6.26 -20.93 -17.13
N LYS A 43 7.31 -20.66 -17.91
CA LYS A 43 7.91 -19.33 -18.05
C LYS A 43 6.90 -18.29 -18.55
N LYS A 44 6.05 -18.63 -19.52
CA LYS A 44 5.03 -17.73 -20.07
C LYS A 44 3.94 -17.43 -19.04
N ALA A 45 3.45 -18.45 -18.32
CA ALA A 45 2.51 -18.28 -17.21
C ALA A 45 3.12 -17.42 -16.09
N GLU A 46 4.39 -17.66 -15.75
CA GLU A 46 5.12 -16.89 -14.74
C GLU A 46 5.35 -15.44 -15.14
N GLN A 47 5.66 -15.16 -16.41
CA GLN A 47 5.74 -13.80 -16.95
C GLN A 47 4.38 -13.09 -16.91
N GLY A 48 3.28 -13.80 -17.18
CA GLY A 48 1.92 -13.30 -17.04
C GLY A 48 1.61 -12.86 -15.61
N THR A 49 1.87 -13.75 -14.62
CA THR A 49 1.67 -13.44 -13.20
C THR A 49 2.57 -12.30 -12.71
N GLN A 50 3.81 -12.23 -13.19
CA GLN A 50 4.72 -11.14 -12.82
C GLN A 50 4.18 -9.78 -13.33
N ARG A 51 3.71 -9.73 -14.57
CA ARG A 51 3.14 -8.51 -15.17
C ARG A 51 1.86 -8.07 -14.46
N THR A 52 0.98 -8.99 -14.07
CA THR A 52 -0.24 -8.63 -13.34
C THR A 52 0.07 -8.09 -11.94
N ILE A 53 1.04 -8.67 -11.22
CA ILE A 53 1.47 -8.17 -9.91
C ILE A 53 2.11 -6.79 -10.03
N GLU A 54 2.95 -6.58 -11.04
CA GLU A 54 3.57 -5.26 -11.29
C GLU A 54 2.51 -4.22 -11.66
N GLY A 55 1.51 -4.59 -12.47
CA GLY A 55 0.36 -3.73 -12.80
C GLY A 55 -0.48 -3.39 -11.57
N LEU A 56 -0.83 -4.39 -10.74
CA LEU A 56 -1.60 -4.17 -9.52
C LEU A 56 -0.88 -3.23 -8.54
N ARG A 57 0.44 -3.39 -8.38
CA ARG A 57 1.24 -2.47 -7.56
C ARG A 57 1.22 -1.05 -8.10
N LEU A 58 1.34 -0.89 -9.41
CA LEU A 58 1.30 0.44 -10.03
C LEU A 58 -0.07 1.10 -9.79
N VAL A 59 -1.16 0.35 -9.99
CA VAL A 59 -2.53 0.85 -9.76
C VAL A 59 -2.72 1.24 -8.28
N MET A 60 -2.33 0.39 -7.33
CA MET A 60 -2.43 0.72 -5.91
C MET A 60 -1.64 2.00 -5.56
N ARG A 61 -0.43 2.15 -6.09
CA ARG A 61 0.39 3.35 -5.87
C ARG A 61 -0.25 4.61 -6.43
N ILE A 62 -0.89 4.53 -7.59
CA ILE A 62 -1.63 5.63 -8.20
C ILE A 62 -2.86 5.97 -7.35
N LEU A 63 -3.61 4.97 -6.89
CA LEU A 63 -4.78 5.20 -6.04
C LEU A 63 -4.41 5.85 -4.71
N GLU A 64 -3.33 5.38 -4.07
CA GLU A 64 -2.82 6.01 -2.84
C GLU A 64 -2.36 7.45 -3.10
N LEU A 65 -1.68 7.72 -4.21
CA LEU A 65 -1.26 9.08 -4.57
C LEU A 65 -2.47 10.00 -4.79
N LEU A 66 -3.51 9.51 -5.48
CA LEU A 66 -4.73 10.28 -5.69
C LEU A 66 -5.47 10.57 -4.38
N LEU A 67 -5.49 9.60 -3.46
CA LEU A 67 -6.07 9.75 -2.12
C LEU A 67 -5.31 10.79 -1.28
N ASP A 68 -3.98 10.76 -1.35
CA ASP A 68 -3.14 11.74 -0.65
C ASP A 68 -3.32 13.15 -1.25
N LEU A 69 -3.38 13.26 -2.58
CA LEU A 69 -3.60 14.54 -3.28
C LEU A 69 -4.99 15.11 -3.00
N SER A 70 -6.04 14.27 -2.99
CA SER A 70 -7.39 14.74 -2.66
C SER A 70 -7.46 15.22 -1.21
N THR A 71 -6.83 14.48 -0.29
CA THR A 71 -6.75 14.87 1.13
C THR A 71 -6.00 16.19 1.30
N LEU A 72 -4.87 16.36 0.62
CA LEU A 72 -4.09 17.60 0.65
C LEU A 72 -4.87 18.78 0.09
N ALA A 73 -5.55 18.60 -1.06
CA ALA A 73 -6.36 19.64 -1.67
C ALA A 73 -7.50 20.12 -0.76
N LEU A 74 -8.22 19.19 -0.12
CA LEU A 74 -9.31 19.51 0.80
C LEU A 74 -8.81 20.16 2.09
N MET A 75 -7.70 19.67 2.65
CA MET A 75 -7.08 20.28 3.82
C MET A 75 -6.57 21.69 3.52
N LEU A 76 -5.99 21.91 2.35
CA LEU A 76 -5.55 23.22 1.89
C LEU A 76 -6.74 24.16 1.69
N HIS A 77 -7.82 23.69 1.07
CA HIS A 77 -9.06 24.46 0.89
C HIS A 77 -9.62 24.92 2.24
N ALA A 78 -9.75 24.02 3.21
CA ALA A 78 -10.21 24.35 4.55
C ALA A 78 -9.25 25.31 5.28
N ALA A 79 -7.93 25.13 5.12
CA ALA A 79 -6.93 26.02 5.70
C ALA A 79 -6.99 27.44 5.11
N ILE A 80 -7.26 27.56 3.80
CA ILE A 80 -7.47 28.85 3.13
C ILE A 80 -8.73 29.53 3.67
N ILE A 81 -9.84 28.80 3.79
CA ILE A 81 -11.07 29.35 4.36
C ILE A 81 -10.83 29.83 5.79
N TRP A 82 -10.19 29.01 6.62
CA TRP A 82 -9.81 29.41 7.97
C TRP A 82 -8.92 30.66 7.96
N TRP A 83 -7.87 30.71 7.13
CA TRP A 83 -6.95 31.83 7.08
C TRP A 83 -7.61 33.15 6.64
N THR A 84 -8.54 33.07 5.70
CA THR A 84 -9.27 34.24 5.16
C THR A 84 -10.39 34.72 6.08
N THR A 85 -10.92 33.86 6.94
CA THR A 85 -12.08 34.16 7.79
C THR A 85 -11.80 34.16 9.30
N ARG A 86 -10.60 33.76 9.74
CA ARG A 86 -10.18 33.68 11.16
C ARG A 86 -10.41 34.95 11.99
N ASN A 87 -10.34 36.13 11.37
CA ASN A 87 -10.48 37.41 12.06
C ASN A 87 -11.86 38.05 11.84
N LYS A 88 -12.77 37.38 11.13
CA LYS A 88 -14.10 37.91 10.85
C LYS A 88 -15.00 37.72 12.08
N ILE A 89 -15.70 38.81 12.40
CA ILE A 89 -16.70 38.87 13.47
C ILE A 89 -18.04 39.07 12.77
N VAL A 90 -19.00 38.19 13.05
CA VAL A 90 -20.33 38.24 12.43
C VAL A 90 -21.37 38.51 13.49
N ASP A 91 -22.40 39.26 13.13
CA ASP A 91 -23.56 39.49 13.97
C ASP A 91 -24.51 38.30 13.85
N ASN A 92 -24.79 37.62 14.96
CA ASN A 92 -25.56 36.38 14.98
C ASN A 92 -27.09 36.61 14.87
N GLY A 93 -27.52 37.66 14.16
CA GLY A 93 -28.93 38.06 14.03
C GLY A 93 -29.64 38.43 15.35
N SER A 94 -28.96 38.32 16.48
CA SER A 94 -29.43 38.57 17.85
C SER A 94 -28.80 39.83 18.46
N GLY A 95 -28.07 40.61 17.66
CA GLY A 95 -27.35 41.82 18.06
C GLY A 95 -26.01 41.54 18.76
N TRP A 96 -25.63 40.27 18.90
CA TRP A 96 -24.37 39.85 19.49
C TRP A 96 -23.35 39.54 18.39
N ARG A 97 -22.21 40.23 18.47
CA ARG A 97 -21.03 39.98 17.65
C ARG A 97 -20.30 38.73 18.13
N VAL A 98 -20.30 37.68 17.31
CA VAL A 98 -19.59 36.43 17.58
C VAL A 98 -18.38 36.29 16.65
N ILE A 99 -17.28 35.77 17.20
CA ILE A 99 -16.09 35.42 16.41
C ILE A 99 -16.41 34.12 15.67
N GLN A 100 -16.21 34.09 14.34
CA GLN A 100 -16.51 32.90 13.54
C GLN A 100 -15.66 31.67 13.93
N TRP A 101 -14.49 31.90 14.52
CA TRP A 101 -13.52 30.88 14.92
C TRP A 101 -13.09 31.09 16.38
N PRO A 102 -13.79 30.54 17.38
CA PRO A 102 -13.35 30.62 18.76
C PRO A 102 -12.16 29.69 18.97
N HIS A 103 -11.01 30.27 19.38
CA HIS A 103 -9.76 29.60 19.76
C HIS A 103 -9.54 28.22 19.11
N THR A 104 -9.49 28.20 17.78
CA THR A 104 -9.37 26.96 17.01
C THR A 104 -7.90 26.52 16.94
N ASP A 105 -7.60 25.32 17.45
CA ASP A 105 -6.27 24.72 17.32
C ASP A 105 -6.09 24.12 15.92
N MET A 106 -5.12 24.65 15.18
CA MET A 106 -4.78 24.20 13.83
C MET A 106 -3.70 23.12 13.80
N ARG A 107 -3.08 22.78 14.94
CA ARG A 107 -2.04 21.75 15.01
C ARG A 107 -2.48 20.42 14.38
N PRO A 108 -3.69 19.89 14.64
CA PRO A 108 -4.16 18.66 14.00
C PRO A 108 -4.18 18.77 12.47
N THR A 109 -4.72 19.86 11.94
CA THR A 109 -4.77 20.12 10.49
C THR A 109 -3.37 20.20 9.88
N TRP A 110 -2.45 20.95 10.50
CA TRP A 110 -1.08 21.06 10.00
C TRP A 110 -0.32 19.74 10.05
N THR A 111 -0.54 18.91 11.09
CA THR A 111 0.07 17.58 11.17
C THR A 111 -0.43 16.66 10.06
N MET A 112 -1.75 16.62 9.81
CA MET A 112 -2.31 15.82 8.72
C MET A 112 -1.81 16.28 7.34
N MET A 113 -1.76 17.60 7.13
CA MET A 113 -1.25 18.16 5.87
C MET A 113 0.24 17.84 5.69
N GLY A 114 1.04 17.93 6.74
CA GLY A 114 2.47 17.56 6.71
C GLY A 114 2.69 16.09 6.38
N VAL A 115 1.89 15.19 6.97
CA VAL A 115 1.93 13.76 6.62
C VAL A 115 1.54 13.55 5.16
N ALA A 116 0.44 14.13 4.69
CA ALA A 116 0.01 14.03 3.30
C ALA A 116 1.07 14.54 2.31
N VAL A 117 1.76 15.64 2.61
CA VAL A 117 2.88 16.13 1.79
C VAL A 117 4.04 15.13 1.79
N GLY A 118 4.41 14.59 2.96
CA GLY A 118 5.47 13.60 3.06
C GLY A 118 5.17 12.32 2.28
N THR A 119 3.92 11.84 2.35
CA THR A 119 3.49 10.65 1.64
C THR A 119 3.39 10.91 0.15
N THR A 120 2.73 11.97 -0.32
CA THR A 120 2.70 12.32 -1.76
C THR A 120 4.10 12.33 -2.38
N LEU A 121 5.09 12.97 -1.74
CA LEU A 121 6.48 12.96 -2.21
C LEU A 121 7.05 11.54 -2.27
N ALA A 122 6.82 10.71 -1.25
CA ALA A 122 7.27 9.31 -1.24
C ALA A 122 6.59 8.46 -2.33
N HIS A 123 5.35 8.75 -2.71
CA HIS A 123 4.63 8.10 -3.80
C HIS A 123 5.19 8.55 -5.16
N VAL A 124 5.40 9.85 -5.35
CA VAL A 124 6.02 10.42 -6.57
C VAL A 124 7.42 9.85 -6.80
N VAL A 125 8.27 9.84 -5.77
CA VAL A 125 9.61 9.23 -5.86
C VAL A 125 9.52 7.73 -6.19
N SER A 126 8.56 7.01 -5.61
CA SER A 126 8.34 5.59 -5.91
C SER A 126 7.91 5.36 -7.38
N LEU A 127 7.12 6.27 -7.96
CA LEU A 127 6.71 6.20 -9.37
C LEU A 127 7.86 6.56 -10.31
N ILE A 128 8.61 7.63 -10.03
CA ILE A 128 9.77 8.04 -10.82
C ILE A 128 10.83 6.92 -10.86
N THR A 129 11.09 6.28 -9.72
CA THR A 129 12.03 5.16 -9.65
C THR A 129 11.55 3.90 -10.37
N GLN A 130 10.27 3.81 -10.76
CA GLN A 130 9.74 2.73 -11.61
C GLN A 130 9.90 3.01 -13.11
N CYS A 131 10.19 4.25 -13.50
CA CYS A 131 10.44 4.59 -14.90
C CYS A 131 11.72 3.90 -15.43
N ARG A 132 11.66 3.39 -16.67
CA ARG A 132 12.73 2.58 -17.31
C ARG A 132 14.10 3.27 -17.32
N LYS A 133 14.16 4.61 -17.32
CA LYS A 133 15.41 5.40 -17.31
C LYS A 133 16.22 5.24 -16.02
N PHE A 134 15.60 4.97 -14.88
CA PHE A 134 16.29 4.86 -13.58
C PHE A 134 16.48 3.41 -13.12
N ARG A 135 16.27 2.44 -14.02
CA ARG A 135 16.34 1.02 -13.70
C ARG A 135 17.74 0.57 -13.26
N SER A 136 18.79 1.21 -13.78
CA SER A 136 20.20 0.94 -13.46
C SER A 136 20.61 1.33 -12.03
N MET A 137 20.00 2.37 -11.43
CA MET A 137 20.23 2.73 -10.01
C MET A 137 19.55 1.76 -9.02
N ARG A 138 18.80 0.77 -9.53
CA ARG A 138 17.79 0.01 -8.76
C ARG A 138 18.13 -1.48 -8.61
N GLU A 139 19.37 -1.87 -8.90
CA GLU A 139 19.83 -3.25 -8.75
C GLU A 139 20.51 -3.45 -7.38
N GLY A 140 19.82 -4.14 -6.46
CA GLY A 140 20.42 -4.55 -5.19
C GLY A 140 19.46 -4.62 -4.00
N VAL A 141 19.98 -5.16 -2.89
CA VAL A 141 19.34 -5.30 -1.57
C VAL A 141 18.75 -3.98 -1.05
N TRP A 142 19.31 -2.84 -1.52
CA TRP A 142 18.87 -1.49 -1.22
C TRP A 142 17.42 -1.20 -1.66
N ARG A 143 16.96 -1.75 -2.79
CA ARG A 143 15.56 -1.58 -3.23
C ARG A 143 14.59 -2.19 -2.23
N THR A 144 14.88 -3.40 -1.76
CA THR A 144 14.04 -4.12 -0.81
C THR A 144 14.00 -3.39 0.53
N ARG A 145 15.16 -2.95 1.05
CA ARG A 145 15.24 -2.13 2.27
C ARG A 145 14.48 -0.81 2.15
N ALA A 146 14.63 -0.10 1.02
CA ALA A 146 13.95 1.17 0.79
C ALA A 146 12.43 1.02 0.76
N VAL A 147 11.90 -0.05 0.16
CA VAL A 147 10.45 -0.30 0.13
C VAL A 147 9.90 -0.59 1.52
N TYR A 148 10.60 -1.43 2.32
CA TYR A 148 10.18 -1.69 3.70
C TYR A 148 10.26 -0.42 4.55
N ALA A 149 11.37 0.30 4.52
CA ALA A 149 11.53 1.53 5.29
C ALA A 149 10.47 2.58 4.93
N ARG A 150 10.21 2.78 3.62
CA ARG A 150 9.16 3.68 3.14
C ARG A 150 7.79 3.26 3.68
N SER A 151 7.40 2.00 3.49
CA SER A 151 6.07 1.53 3.88
C SER A 151 5.88 1.61 5.39
N THR A 152 6.88 1.18 6.19
CA THR A 152 6.85 1.32 7.65
C THR A 152 6.72 2.78 8.08
N PHE A 153 7.47 3.69 7.45
CA PHE A 153 7.40 5.12 7.75
C PHE A 153 6.02 5.70 7.43
N ILE A 154 5.47 5.40 6.25
CA ILE A 154 4.15 5.90 5.82
C ILE A 154 3.04 5.36 6.73
N THR A 155 3.05 4.06 7.03
CA THR A 155 2.07 3.45 7.92
C THR A 155 2.17 4.01 9.34
N ALA A 156 3.38 4.22 9.86
CA ALA A 156 3.58 4.82 11.17
C ALA A 156 3.11 6.29 11.20
N ALA A 157 3.42 7.07 10.16
CA ALA A 157 3.01 8.47 10.04
C ALA A 157 1.49 8.61 10.00
N TRP A 158 0.79 7.83 9.17
CA TRP A 158 -0.67 7.84 9.12
C TRP A 158 -1.31 7.36 10.43
N SER A 159 -0.75 6.31 11.06
CA SER A 159 -1.26 5.81 12.35
C SER A 159 -1.10 6.86 13.45
N ALA A 160 0.05 7.53 13.51
CA ALA A 160 0.31 8.60 14.48
C ALA A 160 -0.60 9.81 14.24
N ALA A 161 -0.78 10.23 12.98
CA ALA A 161 -1.71 11.30 12.63
C ALA A 161 -3.15 10.97 13.02
N LEU A 162 -3.61 9.74 12.75
CA LEU A 162 -4.96 9.29 13.10
C LEU A 162 -5.16 9.27 14.63
N ALA A 163 -4.17 8.76 15.37
CA ALA A 163 -4.21 8.75 16.83
C ALA A 163 -4.23 10.17 17.41
N TYR A 164 -3.38 11.06 16.88
CA TYR A 164 -3.34 12.46 17.30
C TYR A 164 -4.66 13.18 17.01
N PHE A 165 -5.22 13.00 15.82
CA PHE A 165 -6.48 13.62 15.43
C PHE A 165 -7.66 13.11 16.25
N LYS A 166 -7.70 11.80 16.55
CA LYS A 166 -8.72 11.22 17.45
C LYS A 166 -8.60 11.78 18.87
N MET A 167 -7.38 11.85 19.39
CA MET A 167 -7.13 12.43 20.72
C MET A 167 -7.48 13.92 20.77
N SER A 168 -7.18 14.67 19.71
CA SER A 168 -7.56 16.07 19.55
C SER A 168 -9.07 16.25 19.61
N ASN A 169 -9.82 15.48 18.83
CA ASN A 169 -11.29 15.52 18.82
C ASN A 169 -11.91 15.14 20.17
N GLU A 170 -11.37 14.11 20.84
CA GLU A 170 -11.82 13.75 22.19
C GLU A 170 -11.54 14.85 23.22
N ASN A 171 -10.37 15.49 23.12
CA ASN A 171 -10.03 16.63 23.96
C ASN A 171 -10.92 17.83 23.67
N ALA A 172 -11.19 18.14 22.40
CA ALA A 172 -12.07 19.23 21.99
C ALA A 172 -13.46 19.12 22.63
N LYS A 173 -14.01 17.91 22.67
CA LYS A 173 -15.30 17.64 23.33
C LYS A 173 -15.27 17.81 24.85
N ARG A 174 -14.13 17.53 25.49
CA ARG A 174 -13.97 17.59 26.96
C ARG A 174 -13.63 18.99 27.47
N THR A 175 -12.72 19.69 26.81
CA THR A 175 -12.14 20.94 27.29
C THR A 175 -12.64 22.18 26.55
N ARG A 176 -13.51 22.00 25.54
CA ARG A 176 -13.95 23.05 24.60
C ARG A 176 -12.79 23.73 23.85
N HIS A 177 -11.62 23.10 23.80
CA HIS A 177 -10.53 23.49 22.90
C HIS A 177 -10.79 22.90 21.52
N TRP A 178 -11.54 23.64 20.71
CA TRP A 178 -11.96 23.16 19.40
C TRP A 178 -10.78 23.08 18.43
N ASP A 179 -10.67 21.98 17.71
CA ASP A 179 -9.88 21.92 16.48
C ASP A 179 -10.74 22.28 15.27
N LEU A 180 -10.09 22.49 14.12
CA LEU A 180 -10.77 22.92 12.89
C LEU A 180 -11.93 21.99 12.52
N TRP A 181 -11.72 20.68 12.68
CA TRP A 181 -12.73 19.67 12.34
C TRP A 181 -13.89 19.64 13.32
N SER A 182 -13.62 19.57 14.62
CA SER A 182 -14.67 19.51 15.64
C SER A 182 -15.50 20.79 15.63
N TRP A 183 -14.88 21.95 15.40
CA TRP A 183 -15.60 23.22 15.26
C TRP A 183 -16.51 23.23 14.05
N THR A 184 -15.97 23.00 12.85
CA THR A 184 -16.75 23.03 11.59
C THR A 184 -17.92 22.06 11.60
N CYS A 185 -17.78 20.91 12.26
CA CYS A 185 -18.88 19.96 12.42
C CYS A 185 -19.86 20.31 13.56
N ASN A 186 -19.43 21.05 14.58
CA ASN A 186 -20.31 21.55 15.63
C ASN A 186 -21.26 22.63 15.10
N VAL A 187 -20.76 23.55 14.28
CA VAL A 187 -21.55 24.64 13.66
C VAL A 187 -22.13 24.28 12.28
N ARG A 188 -22.12 23.00 11.91
CA ARG A 188 -22.60 22.48 10.60
C ARG A 188 -23.98 22.99 10.19
N ASN A 189 -24.88 23.15 11.15
CA ASN A 189 -26.28 23.51 10.90
C ASN A 189 -26.53 25.02 10.93
N GLU A 190 -25.50 25.84 11.21
CA GLU A 190 -25.64 27.29 11.17
C GLU A 190 -25.81 27.77 9.73
N GLN A 191 -26.98 28.37 9.46
CA GLN A 191 -27.34 28.92 8.15
C GLN A 191 -27.30 30.45 8.26
N GLY A 192 -26.63 31.12 7.30
CA GLY A 192 -26.59 32.59 7.25
C GLY A 192 -25.20 33.24 7.31
N GLY A 193 -24.12 32.46 7.22
CA GLY A 193 -22.76 32.97 7.12
C GLY A 193 -22.15 32.84 5.72
N GLU A 194 -21.11 33.63 5.43
CA GLU A 194 -20.26 33.53 4.23
C GLU A 194 -19.53 32.17 4.13
N ILE A 195 -19.45 31.44 5.24
CA ILE A 195 -18.74 30.16 5.35
C ILE A 195 -19.73 29.00 5.15
N PRO A 196 -19.50 28.11 4.16
CA PRO A 196 -20.33 26.91 3.97
C PRO A 196 -19.95 25.80 4.97
N TRP A 197 -20.38 25.94 6.23
CA TRP A 197 -20.04 25.03 7.34
C TRP A 197 -20.34 23.55 7.05
N ASN A 198 -21.46 23.25 6.39
CA ASN A 198 -21.83 21.88 6.04
C ASN A 198 -20.87 21.23 5.02
N SER A 199 -20.38 22.02 4.04
CA SER A 199 -19.38 21.54 3.07
C SER A 199 -18.07 21.25 3.79
N LEU A 200 -17.60 22.20 4.61
CA LEU A 200 -16.35 22.05 5.37
C LEU A 200 -16.37 20.84 6.30
N CYS A 201 -17.46 20.61 7.03
CA CYS A 201 -17.57 19.43 7.87
C CYS A 201 -17.51 18.13 7.05
N THR A 202 -18.17 18.09 5.89
CA THR A 202 -18.12 16.94 4.98
C THR A 202 -16.70 16.71 4.44
N GLU A 203 -16.01 17.76 4.01
CA GLU A 203 -14.63 17.70 3.51
C GLU A 203 -13.67 17.18 4.58
N GLN A 204 -13.76 17.70 5.80
CA GLN A 204 -12.92 17.26 6.92
C GLN A 204 -13.21 15.81 7.32
N ASN A 205 -14.49 15.41 7.31
CA ASN A 205 -14.86 14.02 7.59
C ASN A 205 -14.37 13.06 6.48
N TYR A 206 -14.43 13.48 5.21
CA TYR A 206 -13.83 12.73 4.11
C TYR A 206 -12.33 12.54 4.34
N CYS A 207 -11.59 13.59 4.70
CA CYS A 207 -10.15 13.47 4.96
C CYS A 207 -9.86 12.48 6.10
N PHE A 208 -10.66 12.48 7.18
CA PHE A 208 -10.51 11.51 8.26
C PHE A 208 -10.71 10.07 7.77
N ILE A 209 -11.76 9.81 6.98
CA ILE A 209 -12.04 8.49 6.40
C ILE A 209 -10.93 8.08 5.41
N ALA A 210 -10.47 9.01 4.58
CA ALA A 210 -9.37 8.77 3.63
C ALA A 210 -8.11 8.30 4.35
N CYS A 211 -7.77 8.90 5.49
CA CYS A 211 -6.62 8.50 6.30
C CYS A 211 -6.79 7.10 6.91
N LEU A 212 -8.01 6.78 7.36
CA LEU A 212 -8.34 5.45 7.87
C LEU A 212 -8.21 4.37 6.78
N VAL A 213 -8.56 4.70 5.52
CA VAL A 213 -8.43 3.81 4.36
C VAL A 213 -6.99 3.73 3.83
N ALA A 214 -6.20 4.80 3.95
CA ALA A 214 -4.81 4.83 3.48
C ALA A 214 -3.92 3.78 4.19
N VAL A 215 -4.14 3.57 5.50
CA VAL A 215 -3.39 2.58 6.30
C VAL A 215 -3.53 1.15 5.75
N PRO A 216 -4.73 0.56 5.61
CA PRO A 216 -4.87 -0.79 5.06
C PRO A 216 -4.44 -0.87 3.58
N MET A 217 -4.60 0.19 2.79
CA MET A 217 -4.10 0.20 1.41
C MET A 217 -2.58 0.00 1.35
N GLU A 218 -1.81 0.73 2.15
CA GLU A 218 -0.35 0.56 2.22
C GLU A 218 0.05 -0.82 2.76
N VAL A 219 -0.69 -1.35 3.75
CA VAL A 219 -0.44 -2.71 4.27
C VAL A 219 -0.66 -3.77 3.19
N ILE A 220 -1.76 -3.68 2.43
CA ILE A 220 -2.03 -4.59 1.30
C ILE A 220 -0.93 -4.45 0.24
N GLY A 221 -0.53 -3.22 -0.08
CA GLY A 221 0.59 -2.94 -1.00
C GLY A 221 1.90 -3.62 -0.57
N LEU A 222 2.21 -3.58 0.73
CA LEU A 222 3.38 -4.24 1.31
C LEU A 222 3.26 -5.77 1.29
N ILE A 223 2.09 -6.34 1.57
CA ILE A 223 1.87 -7.79 1.46
C ILE A 223 2.10 -8.26 0.03
N ILE A 224 1.55 -7.56 -0.96
CA ILE A 224 1.78 -7.85 -2.38
C ILE A 224 3.29 -7.72 -2.71
N PHE A 225 3.98 -6.74 -2.11
CA PHE A 225 5.44 -6.60 -2.23
C PHE A 225 6.19 -7.84 -1.73
N ILE A 226 5.90 -8.28 -0.51
CA ILE A 226 6.51 -9.45 0.13
C ILE A 226 6.28 -10.70 -0.71
N LEU A 227 5.04 -10.96 -1.13
CA LEU A 227 4.68 -12.17 -1.86
C LEU A 227 5.44 -12.30 -3.18
N SER A 228 5.57 -11.21 -3.95
CA SER A 228 6.36 -11.30 -5.20
C SER A 228 7.87 -11.27 -4.99
N HIS A 229 8.36 -10.70 -3.89
CA HIS A 229 9.78 -10.81 -3.54
C HIS A 229 10.13 -12.25 -3.16
N GLN A 230 9.28 -12.91 -2.34
CA GLN A 230 9.47 -14.32 -1.96
C GLN A 230 9.35 -15.26 -3.17
N SER A 231 8.38 -15.03 -4.05
CA SER A 231 8.22 -15.86 -5.26
C SER A 231 9.45 -15.76 -6.16
N SER A 232 10.00 -14.55 -6.34
CA SER A 232 11.23 -14.33 -7.09
C SER A 232 12.45 -15.03 -6.44
N LYS A 233 12.60 -14.94 -5.11
CA LYS A 233 13.70 -15.60 -4.38
C LYS A 233 13.61 -17.12 -4.42
N ARG A 234 12.41 -17.71 -4.27
CA ARG A 234 12.20 -19.15 -4.41
C ARG A 234 12.59 -19.62 -5.81
N ARG A 235 12.17 -18.89 -6.86
CA ARG A 235 12.50 -19.21 -8.26
C ARG A 235 14.01 -19.16 -8.55
N GLY A 236 14.73 -18.18 -8.00
CA GLY A 236 16.18 -18.11 -8.11
C GLY A 236 16.90 -19.33 -7.52
N LYS A 237 16.43 -19.83 -6.37
CA LYS A 237 16.98 -21.05 -5.76
C LYS A 237 16.71 -22.32 -6.58
N TYR A 238 15.53 -22.47 -7.17
CA TYR A 238 15.20 -23.65 -7.99
C TYR A 238 15.84 -23.62 -9.39
N GLY A 239 16.22 -22.43 -9.90
CA GLY A 239 16.94 -22.30 -11.16
C GLY A 239 18.41 -22.74 -11.07
N VAL A 240 19.04 -22.58 -9.90
CA VAL A 240 20.44 -22.98 -9.64
C VAL A 240 20.58 -24.49 -9.39
N LEU A 241 19.52 -25.15 -8.91
CA LEU A 241 19.52 -26.61 -8.67
C LEU A 241 19.24 -27.46 -9.93
N LYS A 242 19.05 -26.81 -11.09
CA LYS A 242 18.76 -27.47 -12.38
C LYS A 242 19.78 -27.17 -13.48
N GLY A 243 20.81 -26.37 -13.20
CA GLY A 243 21.96 -26.15 -14.08
C GLY A 243 23.10 -27.06 -13.68
#